data_AF-A0A3M5UG68-F1
#
_entry.id   AF-A0A3M5UG68-F1
#
_cell.length_a   1.000
_cell.length_b   1.000
_cell.length_c   1.000
_cell.angle_alpha   90.00
_cell.angle_beta   90.00
_cell.angle_gamma   90.00
#
_symmetry.space_group_name_H-M   'P 1'
#
loop_
_entity.id
_entity.type
_entity.pdbx_description
1 polymer ?
#
loop_
_entity_poly.entity_id
_entity_poly.type
_entity_poly.pdbx_seq_one_letter_code
_entity_poly.pdbx_strand_id
1 'polypeptide(L)'
;MWQIQVEQRTVSLREPRRSANLGFTNKQQLPIQLATTLKRLGSQPAVLARGTTMTIKLRLVLLIATGLLTALIMSLAGYLGNTRMADAVQDNDVSMTVLRNHMEADMMHDALRADVLSAMLVGLGKSTSTAAEVNSSIKEHAEHFREVLADNLKLPLDASIKASLEKIKPSLDTYISAGERIVALALENPEAARGELQTFNAAFSQLEEQMAALSELIENNTQLTSTGTRQTISNANWTLIIVLGASLLLLLAQGRWVTLSIMGPLRTASRIAQSIAHGNLSEPIAEPKNQDEASALIRSLATMQRDLRGMIEVVRSNAHGVNGMSERLSQGCHEVAGSSQQQSVAASTMAAAASEMTASIEEITRHAQRALDMASQAETLAKDGGRVIHQVVSDMDGIARSAQQSAQVIRTLDKESEAIYSIIQVIKGIADQTN
;
A
#
# COMPACT_ATOMS: atom_id res chain seq x y z
N MET A 1 10.11 63.83 13.41
CA MET A 1 9.10 64.83 13.01
C MET A 1 7.82 64.06 12.76
N TRP A 2 6.92 64.03 13.75
CA TRP A 2 5.67 64.84 13.79
C TRP A 2 4.76 64.46 12.60
N GLN A 3 3.50 64.02 12.74
CA GLN A 3 2.57 64.19 13.84
C GLN A 3 1.38 63.20 13.73
N ILE A 4 0.79 62.94 14.89
CA ILE A 4 -0.46 62.22 15.19
C ILE A 4 -1.67 62.92 14.57
N GLN A 5 -2.69 62.18 14.13
CA GLN A 5 -4.07 62.66 14.28
C GLN A 5 -5.06 61.52 14.58
N VAL A 6 -5.63 61.63 15.77
CA VAL A 6 -6.71 60.85 16.36
C VAL A 6 -8.03 61.49 15.95
N GLU A 7 -9.04 60.71 15.59
CA GLU A 7 -10.42 61.19 15.61
C GLU A 7 -11.34 60.16 16.26
N GLN A 8 -11.75 60.47 17.49
CA GLN A 8 -12.82 59.81 18.22
C GLN A 8 -14.16 60.36 17.74
N ARG A 9 -15.15 59.49 17.51
CA ARG A 9 -16.57 59.87 17.60
C ARG A 9 -17.33 58.86 18.46
N THR A 10 -17.80 59.40 19.57
CA THR A 10 -18.68 58.82 20.58
C THR A 10 -20.15 59.06 20.26
N VAL A 11 -20.98 58.09 20.68
CA VAL A 11 -22.36 58.21 21.20
C VAL A 11 -23.51 58.41 20.20
N SER A 12 -24.46 57.47 20.23
CA SER A 12 -25.88 57.77 20.55
C SER A 12 -26.72 56.49 20.62
N LEU A 13 -27.00 56.05 21.84
CA LEU A 13 -28.09 55.13 22.19
C LEU A 13 -29.44 55.82 21.93
N ARG A 14 -30.38 55.14 21.26
CA ARG A 14 -31.81 55.49 21.29
C ARG A 14 -32.66 54.22 21.23
N GLU A 15 -33.16 53.81 22.39
CA GLU A 15 -34.43 53.09 22.48
C GLU A 15 -35.59 54.05 22.16
N PRO A 16 -36.74 53.51 21.71
CA PRO A 16 -37.98 53.90 22.36
C PRO A 16 -38.86 52.72 22.76
N ARG A 17 -39.50 52.90 23.91
CA ARG A 17 -40.47 52.03 24.57
C ARG A 17 -41.82 51.95 23.84
N ARG A 18 -42.42 50.75 23.98
CA ARG A 18 -43.85 50.41 24.21
C ARG A 18 -44.93 50.97 23.27
N SER A 19 -45.70 50.04 22.69
CA SER A 19 -47.15 49.96 22.94
C SER A 19 -47.72 48.62 22.46
N ALA A 20 -48.44 47.94 23.36
CA ALA A 20 -49.29 46.80 23.05
C ALA A 20 -50.47 47.24 22.17
N ASN A 21 -50.87 46.40 21.22
CA ASN A 21 -52.24 46.41 20.73
C ASN A 21 -52.67 44.99 20.36
N LEU A 22 -53.62 44.48 21.14
CA LEU A 22 -54.38 43.26 20.90
C LEU A 22 -55.33 43.51 19.73
N GLY A 23 -55.23 42.70 18.68
CA GLY A 23 -56.14 42.70 17.55
C GLY A 23 -56.39 41.28 17.08
N PHE A 24 -57.41 40.63 17.66
CA PHE A 24 -58.04 39.46 17.07
C PHE A 24 -58.62 39.85 15.70
N THR A 25 -58.28 39.13 14.64
CA THR A 25 -59.25 38.66 13.64
C THR A 25 -58.58 37.78 12.58
N ASN A 26 -59.35 36.78 12.13
CA ASN A 26 -59.23 36.03 10.89
C ASN A 26 -58.37 34.75 10.86
N LYS A 27 -58.88 33.69 11.51
CA LYS A 27 -58.65 32.30 11.12
C LYS A 27 -59.45 31.97 9.86
N GLN A 28 -58.84 32.06 8.68
CA GLN A 28 -59.20 31.29 7.47
C GLN A 28 -58.32 31.76 6.30
N GLN A 29 -57.10 31.20 6.16
CA GLN A 29 -56.31 31.09 4.93
C GLN A 29 -54.86 30.68 5.27
N LEU A 30 -54.68 29.41 5.66
CA LEU A 30 -53.36 28.77 5.74
C LEU A 30 -53.56 27.29 5.46
N PRO A 31 -53.60 26.87 4.18
CA PRO A 31 -52.65 25.83 3.78
C PRO A 31 -52.33 25.88 2.27
N ILE A 32 -51.60 26.89 1.76
CA ILE A 32 -51.06 26.82 0.38
C ILE A 32 -49.58 27.26 0.28
N GLN A 33 -49.05 28.01 1.25
CA GLN A 33 -47.65 28.48 1.20
C GLN A 33 -46.61 27.57 1.89
N LEU A 34 -47.00 26.51 2.61
CA LEU A 34 -46.04 25.54 3.16
C LEU A 34 -45.68 24.39 2.19
N ALA A 35 -46.53 24.12 1.19
CA ALA A 35 -46.30 23.03 0.23
C ALA A 35 -45.31 23.38 -0.89
N THR A 36 -45.10 24.68 -1.17
CA THR A 36 -44.18 25.16 -2.22
C THR A 36 -42.75 25.38 -1.71
N THR A 37 -42.57 25.59 -0.41
CA THR A 37 -41.23 25.75 0.21
C THR A 37 -40.55 24.39 0.45
N LEU A 38 -41.31 23.32 0.68
CA LEU A 38 -40.78 21.96 0.83
C LEU A 38 -40.41 21.27 -0.50
N LYS A 39 -40.91 21.78 -1.64
CA LYS A 39 -40.57 21.24 -2.97
C LYS A 39 -39.31 21.85 -3.61
N ARG A 40 -38.76 22.92 -3.02
CA ARG A 40 -37.49 23.56 -3.44
C ARG A 40 -36.27 23.15 -2.61
N LEU A 41 -36.45 22.37 -1.55
CA LEU A 41 -35.37 21.77 -0.75
C LEU A 41 -35.03 20.32 -1.16
N GLY A 42 -35.72 19.75 -2.17
CA GLY A 42 -35.54 18.38 -2.63
C GLY A 42 -34.72 18.20 -3.92
N SER A 43 -34.04 19.24 -4.42
CA SER A 43 -33.34 19.20 -5.72
C SER A 43 -31.92 19.78 -5.68
N GLN A 44 -31.21 19.61 -4.56
CA GLN A 44 -29.76 19.66 -4.59
C GLN A 44 -29.26 18.21 -4.49
N PRO A 45 -28.53 17.67 -5.49
CA PRO A 45 -27.82 16.43 -5.25
C PRO A 45 -26.90 16.70 -4.07
N ALA A 46 -27.10 15.93 -2.99
CA ALA A 46 -26.23 15.97 -1.84
C ALA A 46 -24.79 15.76 -2.34
N VAL A 47 -24.00 16.83 -2.35
CA VAL A 47 -22.54 16.77 -2.46
C VAL A 47 -22.01 16.30 -1.10
N LEU A 48 -22.40 15.09 -0.71
CA LEU A 48 -21.92 14.36 0.46
C LEU A 48 -21.18 13.12 -0.04
N ALA A 49 -20.13 13.35 -0.83
CA ALA A 49 -19.12 12.35 -1.12
C ALA A 49 -17.76 13.03 -1.39
N ARG A 50 -17.35 13.98 -0.53
CA ARG A 50 -15.92 14.09 -0.25
C ARG A 50 -15.56 12.84 0.54
N GLY A 51 -15.20 11.78 -0.17
CA GLY A 51 -14.67 10.57 0.43
C GLY A 51 -13.50 10.99 1.31
N THR A 52 -13.68 10.93 2.62
CA THR A 52 -12.58 11.05 3.57
C THR A 52 -11.57 9.98 3.18
N THR A 53 -10.42 10.41 2.66
CA THR A 53 -9.37 9.53 2.15
C THR A 53 -8.71 8.83 3.32
N MET A 54 -9.35 7.78 3.82
CA MET A 54 -8.79 6.95 4.87
C MET A 54 -7.65 6.11 4.30
N THR A 55 -6.51 6.13 4.96
CA THR A 55 -5.38 5.24 4.64
C THR A 55 -5.75 3.79 4.93
N ILE A 56 -5.07 2.85 4.26
CA ILE A 56 -5.23 1.40 4.52
C ILE A 56 -4.91 1.11 5.99
N LYS A 57 -3.85 1.75 6.53
CA LYS A 57 -3.49 1.64 7.94
C LYS A 57 -4.65 2.04 8.86
N LEU A 58 -5.30 3.18 8.60
CA LEU A 58 -6.42 3.65 9.44
C LEU A 58 -7.61 2.70 9.36
N ARG A 59 -7.94 2.17 8.17
CA ARG A 59 -9.02 1.19 8.00
C ARG A 59 -8.77 -0.09 8.82
N LEU A 60 -7.54 -0.60 8.83
CA LEU A 60 -7.15 -1.78 9.61
C LEU A 60 -7.16 -1.49 11.13
N VAL A 61 -6.67 -0.32 11.56
CA VAL A 61 -6.74 0.09 12.96
C VAL A 61 -8.18 0.22 13.42
N LEU A 62 -9.07 0.80 12.61
CA LEU A 62 -10.50 0.88 12.90
C LEU A 62 -11.15 -0.50 13.00
N LEU A 63 -10.76 -1.47 12.17
CA LEU A 63 -11.27 -2.84 12.26
C LEU A 63 -10.89 -3.50 13.60
N ILE A 64 -9.62 -3.36 14.00
CA ILE A 64 -9.13 -3.88 15.30
C ILE A 64 -9.81 -3.15 16.47
N ALA A 65 -9.92 -1.83 16.39
CA ALA A 65 -10.56 -1.02 17.42
C ALA A 65 -12.04 -1.37 17.59
N THR A 66 -12.79 -1.56 16.50
CA THR A 66 -14.17 -2.04 16.57
C THR A 66 -14.25 -3.44 17.17
N GLY A 67 -13.34 -4.36 16.79
CA GLY A 67 -13.24 -5.69 17.39
C GLY A 67 -13.07 -5.64 18.91
N LEU A 68 -12.09 -4.87 19.40
CA LEU A 68 -11.86 -4.69 20.84
C LEU A 68 -13.04 -4.02 21.53
N LEU A 69 -13.66 -3.01 20.90
CA LEU A 69 -14.82 -2.32 21.45
C LEU A 69 -16.02 -3.27 21.60
N THR A 70 -16.30 -4.08 20.58
CA THR A 70 -17.40 -5.07 20.63
C THR A 70 -17.14 -6.14 21.69
N ALA A 71 -15.90 -6.62 21.83
CA ALA A 71 -15.53 -7.55 22.89
C ALA A 71 -15.74 -6.93 24.28
N LEU A 72 -15.34 -5.67 24.47
CA LEU A 72 -15.51 -4.95 25.75
C LEU A 72 -16.99 -4.73 26.07
N ILE A 73 -17.81 -4.34 25.08
CA ILE A 73 -19.26 -4.19 25.25
C ILE A 73 -19.89 -5.54 25.63
N MET A 74 -19.47 -6.63 24.99
CA MET A 74 -20.02 -7.96 25.26
C MET A 74 -19.61 -8.47 26.65
N SER A 75 -18.36 -8.26 27.06
CA SER A 75 -17.90 -8.56 28.42
C SER A 75 -18.64 -7.73 29.47
N LEU A 76 -18.87 -6.43 29.22
CA LEU A 76 -19.61 -5.58 30.14
C LEU A 76 -21.09 -6.00 30.25
N ALA A 77 -21.75 -6.27 29.12
CA ALA A 77 -23.13 -6.73 29.09
C ALA A 77 -23.28 -8.09 29.81
N GLY A 78 -22.34 -9.02 29.59
CA GLY A 78 -22.29 -10.30 30.28
C GLY A 78 -22.06 -10.16 31.78
N TYR A 79 -21.12 -9.30 32.18
CA TYR A 79 -20.85 -9.03 33.60
C TYR A 79 -22.09 -8.45 34.31
N LEU A 80 -22.69 -7.40 33.76
CA LEU A 80 -23.90 -6.77 34.33
C LEU A 80 -25.11 -7.71 34.34
N GLY A 81 -25.25 -8.55 33.30
CA GLY A 81 -26.30 -9.57 33.25
C GLY A 81 -26.09 -10.64 34.32
N ASN A 82 -24.85 -11.10 34.50
CA ASN A 82 -24.51 -12.12 35.47
C ASN A 82 -24.66 -11.64 36.92
N THR A 83 -24.28 -10.39 37.24
CA THR A 83 -24.48 -9.85 38.59
C THR A 83 -25.96 -9.75 38.94
N ARG A 84 -26.80 -9.23 38.03
CA ARG A 84 -28.26 -9.17 38.24
C ARG A 84 -28.89 -10.54 38.38
N MET A 85 -28.40 -11.52 37.63
CA MET A 85 -28.87 -12.90 37.71
C MET A 85 -28.47 -13.54 39.04
N ALA A 86 -27.24 -13.30 39.51
CA ALA A 86 -26.77 -13.79 40.80
C ALA A 86 -27.63 -13.24 41.95
N ASP A 87 -27.91 -11.93 41.94
CA ASP A 87 -28.78 -11.28 42.94
C ASP A 87 -30.19 -11.89 42.93
N ALA A 88 -30.81 -12.03 41.75
CA ALA A 88 -32.15 -12.60 41.63
C ALA A 88 -32.22 -14.07 42.07
N VAL A 89 -31.20 -14.87 41.75
CA VAL A 89 -31.11 -16.27 42.20
C VAL A 89 -30.94 -16.34 43.72
N GLN A 90 -30.14 -15.46 44.31
CA GLN A 90 -29.95 -15.39 45.76
C GLN A 90 -31.26 -14.99 46.46
N ASP A 91 -31.99 -14.00 45.97
CA ASP A 91 -33.29 -13.59 46.52
C ASP A 91 -34.32 -14.73 46.45
N ASN A 92 -34.30 -15.49 45.35
CA ASN A 92 -35.17 -16.65 45.19
C ASN A 92 -34.78 -17.80 46.13
N ASP A 93 -33.49 -18.04 46.35
CA ASP A 93 -32.99 -19.05 47.29
C ASP A 93 -33.39 -18.73 48.74
N VAL A 94 -33.29 -17.45 49.13
CA VAL A 94 -33.78 -16.96 50.42
C VAL A 94 -35.28 -17.20 50.54
N SER A 95 -36.07 -16.85 49.53
CA SER A 95 -37.53 -17.03 49.55
C SER A 95 -37.94 -18.50 49.65
N MET A 96 -37.26 -19.40 48.93
CA MET A 96 -37.48 -20.85 49.03
C MET A 96 -37.09 -21.41 50.40
N THR A 97 -36.01 -20.90 51.01
CA THR A 97 -35.58 -21.29 52.36
C THR A 97 -36.62 -20.87 53.39
N VAL A 98 -37.13 -19.64 53.29
CA VAL A 98 -38.20 -19.12 54.16
C VAL A 98 -39.46 -19.97 54.06
N LEU A 99 -39.88 -20.30 52.83
CA LEU A 99 -41.04 -21.18 52.60
C LEU A 99 -40.84 -22.57 53.22
N ARG A 100 -39.66 -23.17 53.03
CA ARG A 100 -39.35 -24.49 53.62
C ARG A 100 -39.43 -24.46 55.14
N ASN A 101 -38.74 -23.50 55.75
CA ASN A 101 -38.76 -23.32 57.20
C ASN A 101 -40.19 -23.04 57.69
N HIS A 102 -40.97 -22.24 56.97
CA HIS A 102 -42.36 -21.97 57.35
C HIS A 102 -43.25 -23.22 57.29
N MET A 103 -43.09 -24.08 56.27
CA MET A 103 -43.78 -25.38 56.24
C MET A 103 -43.37 -26.29 57.41
N GLU A 104 -42.10 -26.23 57.82
CA GLU A 104 -41.62 -26.98 58.98
C GLU A 104 -42.21 -26.45 60.30
N ALA A 105 -42.32 -25.13 60.43
CA ALA A 105 -43.02 -24.48 61.53
C ALA A 105 -44.51 -24.87 61.57
N ASP A 106 -45.18 -24.93 60.43
CA ASP A 106 -46.58 -25.37 60.31
C ASP A 106 -46.76 -26.84 60.74
N MET A 107 -45.82 -27.71 60.35
CA MET A 107 -45.79 -29.09 60.86
C MET A 107 -45.59 -29.15 62.38
N MET A 108 -44.73 -28.30 62.96
CA MET A 108 -44.52 -28.26 64.42
C MET A 108 -45.73 -27.72 65.17
N HIS A 109 -46.49 -26.80 64.57
CA HIS A 109 -47.76 -26.31 65.11
C HIS A 109 -48.75 -27.46 65.32
N ASP A 110 -48.93 -28.30 64.30
CA ASP A 110 -49.79 -29.47 64.37
C ASP A 110 -49.23 -30.57 65.29
N ALA A 111 -47.90 -30.77 65.29
CA ALA A 111 -47.24 -31.74 66.16
C ALA A 111 -47.42 -31.43 67.65
N LEU A 112 -47.26 -30.16 68.07
CA LEU A 112 -47.54 -29.72 69.44
C LEU A 112 -48.98 -30.00 69.87
N ARG A 113 -49.95 -29.81 68.96
CA ARG A 113 -51.36 -30.14 69.23
C ARG A 113 -51.53 -31.64 69.40
N ALA A 114 -50.88 -32.44 68.55
CA ALA A 114 -50.90 -33.89 68.67
C ALA A 114 -50.30 -34.36 70.01
N ASP A 115 -49.21 -33.75 70.48
CA ASP A 115 -48.60 -34.05 71.78
C ASP A 115 -49.54 -33.75 72.94
N VAL A 116 -50.23 -32.59 72.90
CA VAL A 116 -51.23 -32.22 73.92
C VAL A 116 -52.36 -33.25 73.97
N LEU A 117 -52.90 -33.65 72.81
CA LEU A 117 -53.96 -34.66 72.74
C LEU A 117 -53.45 -36.05 73.17
N SER A 118 -52.21 -36.40 72.84
CA SER A 118 -51.56 -37.63 73.28
C SER A 118 -51.40 -37.65 74.80
N ALA A 119 -50.95 -36.56 75.42
CA ALA A 119 -50.81 -36.43 76.87
C ALA A 119 -52.15 -36.66 77.58
N MET A 120 -53.25 -36.12 77.03
CA MET A 120 -54.59 -36.36 77.56
C MET A 120 -54.98 -37.84 77.51
N LEU A 121 -54.66 -38.54 76.41
CA LEU A 121 -54.93 -39.97 76.31
C LEU A 121 -54.06 -40.79 77.27
N VAL A 122 -52.78 -40.44 77.44
CA VAL A 122 -51.88 -41.06 78.41
C VAL A 122 -52.42 -40.87 79.84
N GLY A 123 -52.79 -39.64 80.21
CA GLY A 123 -53.36 -39.33 81.52
C GLY A 123 -54.66 -40.09 81.83
N LEU A 124 -55.47 -40.37 80.81
CA LEU A 124 -56.70 -41.17 80.94
C LEU A 124 -56.46 -42.70 80.87
N GLY A 125 -55.21 -43.15 80.73
CA GLY A 125 -54.87 -44.57 80.57
C GLY A 125 -55.36 -45.18 79.24
N LYS A 126 -55.55 -44.35 78.22
CA LYS A 126 -56.09 -44.71 76.89
C LYS A 126 -55.06 -44.68 75.76
N SER A 127 -53.79 -44.44 76.07
CA SER A 127 -52.70 -44.41 75.10
C SER A 127 -51.70 -45.54 75.36
N THR A 128 -51.02 -45.99 74.29
CA THR A 128 -49.84 -46.87 74.40
C THR A 128 -48.55 -46.10 74.66
N SER A 129 -48.56 -44.79 74.46
CA SER A 129 -47.41 -43.93 74.73
C SER A 129 -47.18 -43.73 76.23
N THR A 130 -45.93 -43.46 76.60
CA THR A 130 -45.55 -43.18 77.99
C THR A 130 -45.53 -41.69 78.29
N ALA A 131 -45.65 -41.34 79.58
CA ALA A 131 -45.52 -39.97 80.05
C ALA A 131 -44.14 -39.35 79.71
N ALA A 132 -43.09 -40.18 79.65
CA ALA A 132 -41.74 -39.74 79.29
C ALA A 132 -41.64 -39.40 77.79
N GLU A 133 -42.23 -40.23 76.93
CA GLU A 133 -42.27 -39.99 75.48
C GLU A 133 -42.98 -38.67 75.17
N VAL A 134 -44.19 -38.46 75.71
CA VAL A 134 -44.95 -37.24 75.41
C VAL A 134 -44.27 -35.97 75.95
N ASN A 135 -43.65 -36.04 77.14
CA ASN A 135 -42.84 -34.93 77.66
C ASN A 135 -41.58 -34.65 76.83
N SER A 136 -41.02 -35.67 76.19
CA SER A 136 -39.89 -35.49 75.27
C SER A 136 -40.36 -34.85 73.96
N SER A 137 -41.41 -35.38 73.35
CA SER A 137 -41.94 -34.87 72.08
C SER A 137 -42.40 -33.42 72.16
N ILE A 138 -43.14 -33.04 73.22
CA ILE A 138 -43.58 -31.64 73.36
C ILE A 138 -42.39 -30.67 73.47
N LYS A 139 -41.31 -31.06 74.14
CA LYS A 139 -40.10 -30.24 74.26
C LYS A 139 -39.35 -30.15 72.94
N GLU A 140 -39.17 -31.27 72.25
CA GLU A 140 -38.49 -31.32 70.96
C GLU A 140 -39.23 -30.48 69.91
N HIS A 141 -40.55 -30.67 69.77
CA HIS A 141 -41.35 -29.87 68.84
C HIS A 141 -41.38 -28.39 69.24
N ALA A 142 -41.47 -28.06 70.53
CA ALA A 142 -41.41 -26.68 71.01
C ALA A 142 -40.06 -25.99 70.73
N GLU A 143 -38.95 -26.69 70.96
CA GLU A 143 -37.60 -26.19 70.67
C GLU A 143 -37.41 -26.00 69.17
N HIS A 144 -37.79 -27.01 68.36
CA HIS A 144 -37.67 -26.96 66.91
C HIS A 144 -38.51 -25.84 66.29
N PHE A 145 -39.75 -25.64 66.77
CA PHE A 145 -40.59 -24.55 66.28
C PHE A 145 -39.98 -23.18 66.58
N ARG A 146 -39.41 -22.99 67.78
CA ARG A 146 -38.69 -21.75 68.11
C ARG A 146 -37.43 -21.58 67.24
N GLU A 147 -36.69 -22.65 67.00
CA GLU A 147 -35.48 -22.64 66.17
C GLU A 147 -35.78 -22.24 64.73
N VAL A 148 -36.75 -22.88 64.10
CA VAL A 148 -37.13 -22.62 62.70
C VAL A 148 -37.64 -21.19 62.51
N LEU A 149 -38.41 -20.66 63.46
CA LEU A 149 -38.82 -19.25 63.44
C LEU A 149 -37.61 -18.31 63.59
N ALA A 150 -36.69 -18.62 64.50
CA ALA A 150 -35.48 -17.84 64.71
C ALA A 150 -34.52 -17.87 63.51
N ASP A 151 -34.42 -19.01 62.82
CA ASP A 151 -33.62 -19.17 61.61
C ASP A 151 -34.16 -18.35 60.45
N ASN A 152 -35.48 -18.28 60.28
CA ASN A 152 -36.09 -17.37 59.32
C ASN A 152 -35.73 -15.90 59.61
N LEU A 153 -35.76 -15.48 60.86
CA LEU A 153 -35.41 -14.10 61.25
C LEU A 153 -33.93 -13.73 61.00
N LYS A 154 -33.04 -14.70 60.79
CA LYS A 154 -31.62 -14.47 60.44
C LYS A 154 -31.41 -14.21 58.94
N LEU A 155 -32.39 -14.55 58.09
CA LEU A 155 -32.30 -14.39 56.64
C LEU A 155 -32.51 -12.93 56.22
N PRO A 156 -32.02 -12.51 55.03
CA PRO A 156 -32.29 -11.18 54.48
C PRO A 156 -33.72 -11.11 53.92
N LEU A 157 -34.69 -11.02 54.82
CA LEU A 157 -36.12 -11.08 54.50
C LEU A 157 -36.67 -9.78 53.92
N ASP A 158 -37.76 -9.89 53.15
CA ASP A 158 -38.63 -8.76 52.87
C ASP A 158 -39.18 -8.16 54.17
N ALA A 159 -39.35 -6.83 54.19
CA ALA A 159 -39.77 -6.11 55.38
C ALA A 159 -41.15 -6.57 55.89
N SER A 160 -42.07 -6.96 55.00
CA SER A 160 -43.39 -7.45 55.37
C SER A 160 -43.37 -8.87 55.95
N ILE A 161 -42.53 -9.76 55.39
CA ILE A 161 -42.30 -11.11 55.95
C ILE A 161 -41.69 -11.00 57.35
N LYS A 162 -40.64 -10.17 57.48
CA LYS A 162 -39.96 -9.97 58.76
C LYS A 162 -40.90 -9.46 59.85
N ALA A 163 -41.70 -8.44 59.55
CA ALA A 163 -42.67 -7.90 60.50
C ALA A 163 -43.73 -8.94 60.92
N SER A 164 -44.19 -9.76 59.98
CA SER A 164 -45.16 -10.83 60.26
C SER A 164 -44.56 -11.95 61.13
N LEU A 165 -43.31 -12.35 60.88
CA LEU A 165 -42.59 -13.32 61.73
C LEU A 165 -42.38 -12.78 63.15
N GLU A 166 -41.97 -11.51 63.29
CA GLU A 166 -41.82 -10.87 64.61
C GLU A 166 -43.16 -10.79 65.36
N LYS A 167 -44.26 -10.55 64.65
CA LYS A 167 -45.62 -10.51 65.22
C LYS A 167 -46.12 -11.88 65.69
N ILE A 168 -45.69 -12.97 65.04
CA ILE A 168 -46.08 -14.35 65.41
C ILE A 168 -45.42 -14.81 66.70
N LYS A 169 -44.20 -14.35 66.98
CA LYS A 169 -43.39 -14.83 68.11
C LYS A 169 -44.13 -14.85 69.47
N PRO A 170 -44.85 -13.79 69.90
CA PRO A 170 -45.60 -13.83 71.17
C PRO A 170 -46.75 -14.84 71.18
N SER A 171 -47.44 -15.01 70.04
CA SER A 171 -48.50 -16.01 69.90
C SER A 171 -47.94 -17.43 69.91
N LEU A 172 -46.77 -17.64 69.29
CA LEU A 172 -46.02 -18.89 69.38
C LEU A 172 -45.64 -19.23 70.82
N ASP A 173 -45.01 -18.29 71.54
CA ASP A 173 -44.60 -18.51 72.93
C ASP A 173 -45.81 -18.79 73.85
N THR A 174 -46.94 -18.12 73.59
CA THR A 174 -48.21 -18.35 74.32
C THR A 174 -48.76 -19.76 74.04
N TYR A 175 -48.77 -20.18 72.79
CA TYR A 175 -49.23 -21.50 72.36
C TYR A 175 -48.37 -22.62 72.95
N ILE A 176 -47.05 -22.53 72.81
CA ILE A 176 -46.10 -23.50 73.38
C ILE A 176 -46.29 -23.59 74.90
N SER A 177 -46.32 -22.45 75.59
CA SER A 177 -46.47 -22.43 77.05
C SER A 177 -47.81 -23.02 77.48
N ALA A 178 -48.89 -22.82 76.71
CA ALA A 178 -50.18 -23.46 76.97
C ALA A 178 -50.11 -24.98 76.75
N GLY A 179 -49.44 -25.42 75.68
CA GLY A 179 -49.22 -26.84 75.40
C GLY A 179 -48.44 -27.53 76.50
N GLU A 180 -47.27 -27.00 76.89
CA GLU A 180 -46.45 -27.52 77.98
C GLU A 180 -47.22 -27.62 79.31
N ARG A 181 -48.02 -26.59 79.64
CA ARG A 181 -48.88 -26.61 80.84
C ARG A 181 -49.95 -27.69 80.78
N ILE A 182 -50.63 -27.84 79.64
CA ILE A 182 -51.66 -28.88 79.50
C ILE A 182 -51.03 -30.26 79.53
N VAL A 183 -49.89 -30.49 78.89
CA VAL A 183 -49.19 -31.78 78.95
C VAL A 183 -48.85 -32.14 80.40
N ALA A 184 -48.28 -31.20 81.17
CA ALA A 184 -47.97 -31.42 82.58
C ALA A 184 -49.23 -31.75 83.40
N LEU A 185 -50.30 -30.97 83.25
CA LEU A 185 -51.58 -31.21 83.94
C LEU A 185 -52.23 -32.52 83.50
N ALA A 186 -52.17 -32.88 82.22
CA ALA A 186 -52.84 -34.06 81.69
C ALA A 186 -52.26 -35.35 82.28
N LEU A 187 -50.95 -35.38 82.55
CA LEU A 187 -50.26 -36.53 83.12
C LEU A 187 -50.53 -36.70 84.63
N GLU A 188 -50.79 -35.60 85.36
CA GLU A 188 -51.03 -35.62 86.82
C GLU A 188 -52.53 -35.62 87.19
N ASN A 189 -53.32 -34.78 86.52
CA ASN A 189 -54.74 -34.56 86.77
C ASN A 189 -55.50 -34.27 85.46
N PRO A 190 -55.97 -35.30 84.75
CA PRO A 190 -56.65 -35.17 83.46
C PRO A 190 -57.89 -34.25 83.48
N GLU A 191 -58.61 -34.17 84.60
CA GLU A 191 -59.78 -33.28 84.72
C GLU A 191 -59.37 -31.81 84.78
N ALA A 192 -58.28 -31.48 85.48
CA ALA A 192 -57.73 -30.12 85.48
C ALA A 192 -57.23 -29.71 84.08
N ALA A 193 -56.56 -30.62 83.38
CA ALA A 193 -56.12 -30.40 82.00
C ALA A 193 -57.29 -30.13 81.04
N ARG A 194 -58.42 -30.83 81.25
CA ARG A 194 -59.64 -30.61 80.46
C ARG A 194 -60.21 -29.20 80.64
N GLY A 195 -60.07 -28.61 81.83
CA GLY A 195 -60.46 -27.23 82.10
C GLY A 195 -59.64 -26.20 81.31
N GLU A 196 -58.36 -26.49 81.04
CA GLU A 196 -57.45 -25.60 80.31
C GLU A 196 -57.53 -25.75 78.77
N LEU A 197 -58.21 -26.77 78.27
CA LEU A 197 -58.33 -27.00 76.82
C LEU A 197 -58.90 -25.80 76.06
N GLN A 198 -59.82 -25.05 76.67
CA GLN A 198 -60.37 -23.85 76.03
C GLN A 198 -59.29 -22.79 75.82
N THR A 199 -58.43 -22.56 76.83
CA THR A 199 -57.31 -21.64 76.75
C THR A 199 -56.30 -22.05 75.67
N PHE A 200 -55.96 -23.34 75.62
CA PHE A 200 -55.05 -23.87 74.60
C PHE A 200 -55.63 -23.79 73.19
N ASN A 201 -56.90 -24.17 73.01
CA ASN A 201 -57.55 -24.08 71.69
C ASN A 201 -57.65 -22.62 71.22
N ALA A 202 -57.85 -21.66 72.13
CA ALA A 202 -57.82 -20.24 71.78
C ALA A 202 -56.41 -19.79 71.34
N ALA A 203 -55.35 -20.23 72.05
CA ALA A 203 -53.97 -19.95 71.66
C ALA A 203 -53.59 -20.61 70.32
N PHE A 204 -54.04 -21.85 70.09
CA PHE A 204 -53.89 -22.57 68.82
C PHE A 204 -54.54 -21.78 67.68
N SER A 205 -55.83 -21.46 67.78
CA SER A 205 -56.54 -20.77 66.70
C SER A 205 -55.99 -19.37 66.42
N GLN A 206 -55.53 -18.66 67.45
CA GLN A 206 -54.88 -17.36 67.26
C GLN A 206 -53.56 -17.49 66.50
N LEU A 207 -52.75 -18.50 66.81
CA LEU A 207 -51.49 -18.74 66.12
C LEU A 207 -51.72 -19.25 64.70
N GLU A 208 -52.65 -20.18 64.52
CA GLU A 208 -53.08 -20.73 63.22
C GLU A 208 -53.51 -19.61 62.26
N GLU A 209 -54.34 -18.65 62.71
CA GLU A 209 -54.77 -17.53 61.88
C GLU A 209 -53.58 -16.66 61.43
N GLN A 210 -52.62 -16.39 62.34
CA GLN A 210 -51.43 -15.60 62.00
C GLN A 210 -50.48 -16.36 61.08
N MET A 211 -50.31 -17.67 61.29
CA MET A 211 -49.50 -18.53 60.44
C MET A 211 -50.10 -18.67 59.05
N ALA A 212 -51.43 -18.79 58.92
CA ALA A 212 -52.11 -18.82 57.63
C ALA A 212 -51.90 -17.51 56.85
N ALA A 213 -52.01 -16.36 57.51
CA ALA A 213 -51.73 -15.07 56.88
C ALA A 213 -50.24 -14.94 56.47
N LEU A 214 -49.32 -15.48 57.27
CA LEU A 214 -47.90 -15.53 56.92
C LEU A 214 -47.63 -16.50 55.76
N SER A 215 -48.30 -17.65 55.70
CA SER A 215 -48.21 -18.63 54.61
C SER A 215 -48.55 -17.96 53.28
N GLU A 216 -49.68 -17.26 53.22
CA GLU A 216 -50.11 -16.55 52.00
C GLU A 216 -49.09 -15.49 51.57
N LEU A 217 -48.51 -14.78 52.53
CA LEU A 217 -47.51 -13.75 52.27
C LEU A 217 -46.20 -14.35 51.73
N ILE A 218 -45.69 -15.42 52.36
CA ILE A 218 -44.48 -16.13 51.93
C ILE A 218 -44.67 -16.79 50.56
N GLU A 219 -45.82 -17.44 50.34
CA GLU A 219 -46.12 -18.09 49.06
C GLU A 219 -46.20 -17.06 47.93
N ASN A 220 -46.93 -15.96 48.13
CA ASN A 220 -46.99 -14.87 47.16
C ASN A 220 -45.61 -14.27 46.87
N ASN A 221 -44.81 -14.02 47.91
CA ASN A 221 -43.45 -13.52 47.73
C ASN A 221 -42.59 -14.50 46.93
N THR A 222 -42.64 -15.79 47.25
CA THR A 222 -41.89 -16.85 46.55
C THR A 222 -42.28 -16.97 45.08
N GLN A 223 -43.58 -16.83 44.76
CA GLN A 223 -44.04 -16.81 43.37
C GLN A 223 -43.55 -15.55 42.62
N LEU A 224 -43.61 -14.38 43.26
CA LEU A 224 -43.11 -13.13 42.69
C LEU A 224 -41.59 -13.16 42.45
N THR A 225 -40.80 -13.65 43.41
CA THR A 225 -39.34 -13.77 43.24
C THR A 225 -38.97 -14.81 42.19
N SER A 226 -39.67 -15.95 42.13
CA SER A 226 -39.43 -16.99 41.13
C SER A 226 -39.72 -16.52 39.71
N THR A 227 -40.86 -15.84 39.51
CA THR A 227 -41.21 -15.25 38.20
C THR A 227 -40.27 -14.10 37.83
N GLY A 228 -39.92 -13.22 38.78
CA GLY A 228 -38.94 -12.16 38.59
C GLY A 228 -37.55 -12.68 38.23
N THR A 229 -37.12 -13.79 38.84
CA THR A 229 -35.85 -14.47 38.54
C THR A 229 -35.84 -15.02 37.12
N ARG A 230 -36.89 -15.75 36.72
CA ARG A 230 -37.03 -16.25 35.34
C ARG A 230 -37.00 -15.12 34.31
N GLN A 231 -37.68 -14.01 34.60
CA GLN A 231 -37.69 -12.84 33.72
C GLN A 231 -36.31 -12.19 33.63
N THR A 232 -35.59 -12.07 34.76
CA THR A 232 -34.23 -11.51 34.81
C THR A 232 -33.25 -12.36 34.00
N ILE A 233 -33.32 -13.68 34.13
CA ILE A 233 -32.53 -14.63 33.32
C ILE A 233 -32.85 -14.47 31.83
N SER A 234 -34.14 -14.45 31.47
CA SER A 234 -34.59 -14.30 30.08
C SER A 234 -34.11 -12.97 29.47
N ASN A 235 -34.26 -11.86 30.20
CA ASN A 235 -33.81 -10.55 29.77
C ASN A 235 -32.28 -10.48 29.58
N ALA A 236 -31.50 -11.09 30.48
CA ALA A 236 -30.05 -11.18 30.37
C ALA A 236 -29.65 -11.97 29.11
N ASN A 237 -30.29 -13.11 28.86
CA ASN A 237 -30.05 -13.94 27.67
C ASN A 237 -30.38 -13.18 26.37
N TRP A 238 -31.53 -12.51 26.31
CA TRP A 238 -31.90 -11.69 25.15
C TRP A 238 -30.94 -10.53 24.91
N THR A 239 -30.51 -9.87 25.97
CA THR A 239 -29.51 -8.79 25.89
C THR A 239 -28.20 -9.31 25.29
N LEU A 240 -27.72 -10.48 25.74
CA LEU A 240 -26.52 -11.11 25.20
C LEU A 240 -26.69 -11.49 23.72
N ILE A 241 -27.82 -12.09 23.33
CA ILE A 241 -28.10 -12.46 21.94
C ILE A 241 -28.11 -11.22 21.03
N ILE A 242 -28.76 -10.14 21.45
CA ILE A 242 -28.86 -8.89 20.68
C ILE A 242 -27.47 -8.24 20.53
N VAL A 243 -26.70 -8.14 21.62
CA VAL A 243 -25.34 -7.58 21.60
C VAL A 243 -24.40 -8.41 20.72
N LEU A 244 -24.46 -9.74 20.83
CA LEU A 244 -23.68 -10.66 20.00
C LEU A 244 -24.06 -10.51 18.53
N GLY A 245 -25.36 -10.55 18.21
CA GLY A 245 -25.86 -10.41 16.84
C GLY A 245 -25.50 -9.07 16.21
N ALA A 246 -25.66 -7.97 16.95
CA ALA A 246 -25.28 -6.63 16.49
C ALA A 246 -23.76 -6.51 16.28
N SER A 247 -22.95 -7.06 17.19
CA SER A 247 -21.49 -7.07 17.08
C SER A 247 -21.03 -7.87 15.85
N LEU A 248 -21.60 -9.06 15.63
CA LEU A 248 -21.29 -9.89 14.47
C LEU A 248 -21.66 -9.20 13.16
N LEU A 249 -22.86 -8.62 13.07
CA LEU A 249 -23.29 -7.87 11.88
C LEU A 249 -22.38 -6.67 11.60
N LEU A 250 -21.98 -5.93 12.64
CA LEU A 250 -21.07 -4.80 12.53
C LEU A 250 -19.69 -5.24 12.00
N LEU A 251 -19.11 -6.31 12.56
CA LEU A 251 -17.81 -6.83 12.14
C LEU A 251 -17.84 -7.41 10.73
N LEU A 252 -18.92 -8.11 10.34
CA LEU A 252 -19.09 -8.60 8.97
C LEU A 252 -19.23 -7.47 7.97
N ALA A 253 -20.05 -6.46 8.28
CA ALA A 253 -20.24 -5.28 7.43
C ALA A 253 -18.92 -4.50 7.27
N GLN A 254 -18.21 -4.24 8.38
CA GLN A 254 -16.93 -3.54 8.37
C GLN A 254 -15.85 -4.37 7.65
N GLY A 255 -15.75 -5.67 7.92
CA GLY A 255 -14.81 -6.58 7.27
C GLY A 255 -15.01 -6.66 5.76
N ARG A 256 -16.27 -6.76 5.32
CA ARG A 256 -16.62 -6.70 3.89
C ARG A 256 -16.25 -5.36 3.26
N TRP A 257 -16.52 -4.25 3.95
CA TRP A 257 -16.14 -2.91 3.50
C TRP A 257 -14.63 -2.75 3.34
N VAL A 258 -13.83 -3.16 4.35
CA VAL A 258 -12.36 -3.11 4.30
C VAL A 258 -11.82 -3.98 3.16
N THR A 259 -12.32 -5.21 3.01
CA THR A 259 -11.89 -6.15 1.98
C THR A 259 -12.10 -5.57 0.58
N LEU A 260 -13.31 -5.08 0.29
CA LEU A 260 -13.61 -4.47 -1.02
C LEU A 260 -12.81 -3.20 -1.26
N SER A 261 -12.61 -2.41 -0.21
CA SER A 261 -11.87 -1.15 -0.27
C SER A 261 -10.37 -1.33 -0.54
N ILE A 262 -9.77 -2.45 -0.16
CA ILE A 262 -8.33 -2.72 -0.33
C ILE A 262 -8.08 -3.61 -1.55
N MET A 263 -8.83 -4.71 -1.70
CA MET A 263 -8.57 -5.71 -2.75
C MET A 263 -8.84 -5.18 -4.15
N GLY A 264 -9.82 -4.28 -4.32
CA GLY A 264 -10.14 -3.69 -5.63
C GLY A 264 -8.94 -2.94 -6.24
N PRO A 265 -8.42 -1.88 -5.58
CA PRO A 265 -7.24 -1.16 -6.03
C PRO A 265 -5.98 -2.03 -6.20
N LEU A 266 -5.74 -2.99 -5.30
CA LEU A 266 -4.59 -3.89 -5.42
C LEU A 266 -4.68 -4.82 -6.64
N ARG A 267 -5.88 -5.32 -6.98
CA ARG A 267 -6.09 -6.08 -8.23
C ARG A 267 -5.82 -5.22 -9.47
N THR A 268 -6.21 -3.95 -9.45
CA THR A 268 -5.90 -3.00 -10.52
C THR A 268 -4.40 -2.78 -10.65
N ALA A 269 -3.70 -2.52 -9.54
CA ALA A 269 -2.24 -2.36 -9.55
C ALA A 269 -1.53 -3.62 -10.08
N SER A 270 -1.96 -4.82 -9.66
CA SER A 270 -1.43 -6.09 -10.15
C SER A 270 -1.63 -6.26 -11.67
N ARG A 271 -2.82 -5.94 -12.19
CA ARG A 271 -3.09 -5.99 -13.64
C ARG A 271 -2.20 -5.03 -14.42
N ILE A 272 -2.01 -3.81 -13.93
CA ILE A 272 -1.14 -2.81 -14.55
C ILE A 272 0.31 -3.33 -14.60
N ALA A 273 0.82 -3.84 -13.48
CA ALA A 273 2.16 -4.40 -13.40
C ALA A 273 2.34 -5.59 -14.36
N GLN A 274 1.33 -6.47 -14.48
CA GLN A 274 1.35 -7.56 -15.46
C GLN A 274 1.36 -7.03 -16.91
N SER A 275 0.57 -6.03 -17.24
CA SER A 275 0.54 -5.42 -18.58
C SER A 275 1.92 -4.84 -18.97
N ILE A 276 2.56 -4.12 -18.04
CA ILE A 276 3.93 -3.60 -18.20
C ILE A 276 4.94 -4.73 -18.36
N ALA A 277 4.85 -5.79 -17.54
CA ALA A 277 5.75 -6.94 -17.62
C ALA A 277 5.66 -7.70 -18.96
N HIS A 278 4.50 -7.69 -19.60
CA HIS A 278 4.31 -8.25 -20.95
C HIS A 278 4.69 -7.27 -22.08
N GLY A 279 5.25 -6.09 -21.74
CA GLY A 279 5.66 -5.08 -22.71
C GLY A 279 4.51 -4.24 -23.28
N ASN A 280 3.29 -4.39 -22.76
CA ASN A 280 2.17 -3.55 -23.17
C ASN A 280 2.18 -2.23 -22.37
N LEU A 281 2.74 -1.18 -22.98
CA LEU A 281 2.81 0.17 -22.40
C LEU A 281 1.73 1.11 -22.95
N SER A 282 0.79 0.59 -23.73
CA SER A 282 -0.22 1.37 -24.46
C SER A 282 -1.51 1.57 -23.67
N GLU A 283 -1.77 0.74 -22.66
CA GLU A 283 -2.99 0.83 -21.85
C GLU A 283 -2.96 2.07 -20.94
N PRO A 284 -3.98 2.96 -21.02
CA PRO A 284 -4.05 4.13 -20.17
C PRO A 284 -4.35 3.73 -18.71
N ILE A 285 -3.50 4.18 -17.79
CA ILE A 285 -3.71 4.00 -16.35
C ILE A 285 -4.59 5.17 -15.85
N ALA A 286 -5.81 4.86 -15.42
CA ALA A 286 -6.72 5.87 -14.89
C ALA A 286 -6.24 6.41 -13.54
N GLU A 287 -6.35 7.73 -13.34
CA GLU A 287 -5.96 8.39 -12.10
C GLU A 287 -6.85 7.90 -10.94
N PRO A 288 -6.28 7.35 -9.86
CA PRO A 288 -7.06 6.85 -8.74
C PRO A 288 -7.72 8.01 -7.98
N LYS A 289 -9.01 7.85 -7.65
CA LYS A 289 -9.81 8.86 -6.93
C LYS A 289 -9.36 9.07 -5.48
N ASN A 290 -8.80 8.03 -4.84
CA ASN A 290 -8.39 8.08 -3.44
C ASN A 290 -6.94 8.58 -3.31
N GLN A 291 -6.57 8.98 -2.09
CA GLN A 291 -5.20 9.39 -1.72
C GLN A 291 -4.56 8.38 -0.75
N ASP A 292 -4.99 7.12 -0.80
CA ASP A 292 -4.45 6.05 0.05
C ASP A 292 -3.20 5.40 -0.58
N GLU A 293 -2.58 4.49 0.16
CA GLU A 293 -1.34 3.81 -0.21
C GLU A 293 -1.49 2.99 -1.50
N ALA A 294 -2.66 2.39 -1.74
CA ALA A 294 -2.93 1.69 -3.01
C ALA A 294 -3.02 2.68 -4.19
N SER A 295 -3.58 3.86 -3.97
CA SER A 295 -3.62 4.91 -4.97
C SER A 295 -2.23 5.48 -5.26
N ALA A 296 -1.39 5.62 -4.23
CA ALA A 296 0.01 5.99 -4.41
C ALA A 296 0.76 4.96 -5.27
N LEU A 297 0.58 3.66 -5.00
CA LEU A 297 1.15 2.57 -5.80
C LEU A 297 0.73 2.66 -7.27
N ILE A 298 -0.56 2.89 -7.56
CA ILE A 298 -1.05 3.04 -8.94
C ILE A 298 -0.39 4.24 -9.64
N ARG A 299 -0.21 5.38 -8.96
CA ARG A 299 0.47 6.55 -9.54
C ARG A 299 1.96 6.28 -9.81
N SER A 300 2.63 5.53 -8.94
CA SER A 300 4.01 5.08 -9.17
C SER A 300 4.11 4.17 -10.39
N LEU A 301 3.18 3.21 -10.55
CA LEU A 301 3.11 2.37 -11.75
C LEU A 301 2.84 3.19 -13.02
N ALA A 302 1.99 4.22 -12.95
CA ALA A 302 1.74 5.12 -14.07
C ALA A 302 2.98 5.92 -14.49
N THR A 303 3.79 6.34 -13.50
CA THR A 303 5.06 7.02 -13.77
C THR A 303 6.07 6.07 -14.42
N MET A 304 6.21 4.85 -13.87
CA MET A 304 7.05 3.81 -14.46
C MET A 304 6.67 3.48 -15.91
N GLN A 305 5.38 3.33 -16.23
CA GLN A 305 4.92 3.11 -17.59
C GLN A 305 5.32 4.26 -18.53
N ARG A 306 5.15 5.51 -18.06
CA ARG A 306 5.52 6.71 -18.84
C ARG A 306 7.01 6.74 -19.16
N ASP A 307 7.84 6.46 -18.17
CA ASP A 307 9.29 6.50 -18.31
C ASP A 307 9.80 5.36 -19.20
N LEU A 308 9.24 4.15 -19.07
CA LEU A 308 9.52 3.03 -19.96
C LEU A 308 9.15 3.36 -21.41
N ARG A 309 7.97 3.99 -21.63
CA ARG A 309 7.56 4.42 -22.97
C ARG A 309 8.52 5.46 -23.56
N GLY A 310 9.00 6.39 -22.74
CA GLY A 310 10.02 7.38 -23.14
C GLY A 310 11.33 6.70 -23.56
N MET A 311 11.80 5.71 -22.79
CA MET A 311 13.01 4.95 -23.15
C MET A 311 12.85 4.19 -24.47
N ILE A 312 11.70 3.54 -24.70
CA ILE A 312 11.42 2.83 -25.96
C ILE A 312 11.39 3.80 -27.15
N GLU A 313 10.86 5.02 -26.98
CA GLU A 313 10.86 6.03 -28.04
C GLU A 313 12.28 6.48 -28.40
N VAL A 314 13.15 6.66 -27.41
CA VAL A 314 14.58 6.98 -27.64
C VAL A 314 15.28 5.84 -28.37
N VAL A 315 15.05 4.58 -27.96
CA VAL A 315 15.63 3.40 -28.63
C VAL A 315 15.15 3.33 -30.09
N ARG A 316 13.85 3.56 -30.34
CA ARG A 316 13.28 3.58 -31.69
C ARG A 316 13.90 4.69 -32.55
N SER A 317 14.05 5.89 -31.99
CA SER A 317 14.68 7.02 -32.68
C SER A 317 16.13 6.71 -33.05
N ASN A 318 16.91 6.14 -32.13
CA ASN A 318 18.28 5.72 -32.38
C ASN A 318 18.36 4.62 -33.45
N ALA A 319 17.46 3.64 -33.42
CA ALA A 319 17.40 2.59 -34.43
C ALA A 319 17.12 3.16 -35.83
N HIS A 320 16.22 4.14 -35.96
CA HIS A 320 16.00 4.87 -37.22
C HIS A 320 17.26 5.64 -37.66
N GLY A 321 17.96 6.29 -36.72
CA GLY A 321 19.21 6.97 -36.99
C GLY A 321 20.30 6.03 -37.53
N VAL A 322 20.47 4.86 -36.90
CA VAL A 322 21.40 3.81 -37.35
C VAL A 322 21.02 3.31 -38.75
N ASN A 323 19.74 3.05 -39.01
CA ASN A 323 19.29 2.62 -40.34
C ASN A 323 19.65 3.65 -41.43
N GLY A 324 19.40 4.94 -41.16
CA GLY A 324 19.76 6.02 -42.09
C GLY A 324 21.28 6.24 -42.23
N MET A 325 22.08 5.90 -41.22
CA MET A 325 23.54 5.87 -41.36
C MET A 325 24.01 4.69 -42.21
N SER A 326 23.42 3.50 -42.03
CA SER A 326 23.72 2.30 -42.83
C SER A 326 23.40 2.51 -44.30
N GLU A 327 22.29 3.18 -44.62
CA GLU A 327 21.91 3.51 -46.00
C GLU A 327 22.92 4.48 -46.66
N ARG A 328 23.33 5.53 -45.93
CA ARG A 328 24.40 6.44 -46.38
C ARG A 328 25.75 5.75 -46.56
N LEU A 329 26.10 4.84 -45.65
CA LEU A 329 27.33 4.05 -45.76
C LEU A 329 27.29 3.15 -47.01
N SER A 330 26.16 2.49 -47.27
CA SER A 330 25.96 1.67 -48.47
C SER A 330 26.13 2.50 -49.75
N GLN A 331 25.55 3.70 -49.79
CA GLN A 331 25.71 4.63 -50.90
C GLN A 331 27.18 5.06 -51.08
N GLY A 332 27.87 5.39 -49.99
CA GLY A 332 29.30 5.73 -50.03
C GLY A 332 30.17 4.56 -50.53
N CYS A 333 29.87 3.32 -50.13
CA CYS A 333 30.54 2.13 -50.66
C CYS A 333 30.34 1.98 -52.17
N HIS A 334 29.14 2.26 -52.70
CA HIS A 334 28.89 2.24 -54.14
C HIS A 334 29.71 3.30 -54.89
N GLU A 335 29.82 4.51 -54.34
CA GLU A 335 30.64 5.58 -54.92
C GLU A 335 32.12 5.21 -54.93
N VAL A 336 32.65 4.70 -53.80
CA VAL A 336 34.04 4.21 -53.69
C VAL A 336 34.30 3.07 -54.67
N ALA A 337 33.37 2.14 -54.84
CA ALA A 337 33.50 1.07 -55.83
C ALA A 337 33.57 1.64 -57.26
N GLY A 338 32.74 2.65 -57.57
CA GLY A 338 32.79 3.37 -58.84
C GLY A 338 34.13 4.08 -59.09
N SER A 339 34.62 4.84 -58.11
CA SER A 339 35.93 5.49 -58.18
C SER A 339 37.08 4.48 -58.30
N SER A 340 37.01 3.36 -57.58
CA SER A 340 38.00 2.29 -57.66
C SER A 340 38.05 1.68 -59.07
N GLN A 341 36.89 1.50 -59.71
CA GLN A 341 36.81 1.04 -61.10
C GLN A 341 37.42 2.05 -62.07
N GLN A 342 37.13 3.35 -61.90
CA GLN A 342 37.75 4.41 -62.71
C GLN A 342 39.27 4.46 -62.52
N GLN A 343 39.75 4.35 -61.28
CA GLN A 343 41.18 4.32 -60.97
C GLN A 343 41.86 3.10 -61.59
N SER A 344 41.21 1.93 -61.56
CA SER A 344 41.70 0.72 -62.23
C SER A 344 41.86 0.92 -63.74
N VAL A 345 40.86 1.53 -64.40
CA VAL A 345 40.96 1.90 -65.82
C VAL A 345 42.10 2.88 -66.07
N ALA A 346 42.23 3.93 -65.26
CA ALA A 346 43.31 4.90 -65.39
C ALA A 346 44.70 4.27 -65.19
N ALA A 347 44.86 3.37 -64.22
CA ALA A 347 46.08 2.61 -64.02
C ALA A 347 46.41 1.71 -65.22
N SER A 348 45.40 1.07 -65.82
CA SER A 348 45.58 0.29 -67.05
C SER A 348 46.01 1.16 -68.22
N THR A 349 45.44 2.35 -68.39
CA THR A 349 45.87 3.31 -69.42
C THR A 349 47.29 3.81 -69.17
N MET A 350 47.65 4.08 -67.92
CA MET A 350 49.00 4.47 -67.55
C MET A 350 50.02 3.37 -67.84
N ALA A 351 49.68 2.11 -67.56
CA ALA A 351 50.52 0.97 -67.89
C ALA A 351 50.73 0.85 -69.41
N ALA A 352 49.67 1.04 -70.21
CA ALA A 352 49.79 1.07 -71.67
C ALA A 352 50.69 2.21 -72.16
N ALA A 353 50.52 3.43 -71.62
CA ALA A 353 51.37 4.57 -71.94
C ALA A 353 52.84 4.34 -71.53
N ALA A 354 53.08 3.70 -70.39
CA ALA A 354 54.43 3.31 -69.96
C ALA A 354 55.06 2.28 -70.92
N SER A 355 54.28 1.32 -71.44
CA SER A 355 54.74 0.39 -72.49
C SER A 355 55.11 1.12 -73.78
N GLU A 356 54.28 2.06 -74.24
CA GLU A 356 54.56 2.86 -75.45
C GLU A 356 55.78 3.76 -75.26
N MET A 357 55.94 4.35 -74.06
CA MET A 357 57.12 5.12 -73.70
C MET A 357 58.39 4.26 -73.68
N THR A 358 58.30 3.03 -73.17
CA THR A 358 59.41 2.07 -73.17
C THR A 358 59.84 1.74 -74.60
N ALA A 359 58.87 1.47 -75.49
CA ALA A 359 59.15 1.24 -76.91
C ALA A 359 59.80 2.46 -77.59
N SER A 360 59.34 3.67 -77.24
CA SER A 360 59.94 4.92 -77.74
C SER A 360 61.37 5.11 -77.24
N ILE A 361 61.66 4.78 -75.98
CA ILE A 361 63.02 4.82 -75.41
C ILE A 361 63.93 3.82 -76.14
N GLU A 362 63.43 2.62 -76.45
CA GLU A 362 64.17 1.61 -77.23
C GLU A 362 64.50 2.13 -78.64
N GLU A 363 63.54 2.80 -79.29
CA GLU A 363 63.78 3.46 -80.58
C GLU A 363 64.80 4.60 -80.50
N ILE A 364 64.70 5.47 -79.48
CA ILE A 364 65.67 6.53 -79.24
C ILE A 364 67.07 5.94 -79.02
N THR A 365 67.17 4.84 -78.27
CA THR A 365 68.44 4.13 -78.04
C THR A 365 69.01 3.61 -79.35
N ARG A 366 68.19 3.00 -80.21
CA ARG A 366 68.58 2.55 -81.55
C ARG A 366 69.01 3.72 -82.45
N HIS A 367 68.33 4.85 -82.37
CA HIS A 367 68.71 6.07 -83.09
C HIS A 367 70.04 6.64 -82.59
N ALA A 368 70.26 6.69 -81.28
CA ALA A 368 71.51 7.13 -80.67
C ALA A 368 72.68 6.22 -81.09
N GLN A 369 72.47 4.90 -81.11
CA GLN A 369 73.48 3.94 -81.59
C GLN A 369 73.81 4.17 -83.07
N ARG A 370 72.80 4.35 -83.93
CA ARG A 370 73.03 4.70 -85.35
C ARG A 370 73.78 6.02 -85.51
N ALA A 371 73.44 7.03 -84.72
CA ALA A 371 74.14 8.32 -84.75
C ALA A 371 75.61 8.17 -84.33
N LEU A 372 75.89 7.34 -83.31
CA LEU A 372 77.25 7.01 -82.89
C LEU A 372 78.03 6.29 -84.02
N ASP A 373 77.41 5.32 -84.67
CA ASP A 373 78.03 4.60 -85.80
C ASP A 373 78.34 5.56 -86.96
N MET A 374 77.40 6.45 -87.32
CA MET A 374 77.64 7.47 -88.34
C MET A 374 78.75 8.45 -87.93
N ALA A 375 78.79 8.88 -86.67
CA ALA A 375 79.84 9.77 -86.17
C ALA A 375 81.22 9.09 -86.25
N SER A 376 81.30 7.80 -85.90
CA SER A 376 82.53 6.99 -86.04
C SER A 376 82.97 6.83 -87.49
N GLN A 377 82.03 6.62 -88.42
CA GLN A 377 82.30 6.62 -89.86
C GLN A 377 82.81 7.98 -90.35
N ALA A 378 82.17 9.08 -89.92
CA ALA A 378 82.60 10.43 -90.26
C ALA A 378 84.00 10.74 -89.71
N GLU A 379 84.33 10.30 -88.48
CA GLU A 379 85.68 10.40 -87.92
C GLU A 379 86.70 9.65 -88.78
N THR A 380 86.36 8.43 -89.20
CA THR A 380 87.22 7.61 -90.09
C THR A 380 87.46 8.32 -91.43
N LEU A 381 86.39 8.82 -92.05
CA LEU A 381 86.47 9.56 -93.31
C LEU A 381 87.28 10.86 -93.17
N ALA A 382 87.14 11.57 -92.05
CA ALA A 382 87.94 12.76 -91.75
C ALA A 382 89.42 12.41 -91.56
N LYS A 383 89.76 11.29 -90.92
CA LYS A 383 91.15 10.78 -90.84
C LYS A 383 91.72 10.43 -92.21
N ASP A 384 90.94 9.76 -93.07
CA ASP A 384 91.33 9.48 -94.45
C ASP A 384 91.55 10.76 -95.25
N GLY A 385 90.63 11.71 -95.17
CA GLY A 385 90.75 13.03 -95.79
C GLY A 385 91.97 13.81 -95.29
N GLY A 386 92.24 13.76 -93.98
CA GLY A 386 93.45 14.33 -93.39
C GLY A 386 94.73 13.72 -93.95
N ARG A 387 94.75 12.40 -94.20
CA ARG A 387 95.87 11.70 -94.85
C ARG A 387 96.08 12.17 -96.29
N VAL A 388 94.98 12.35 -97.04
CA VAL A 388 95.02 12.91 -98.40
C VAL A 388 95.56 14.33 -98.41
N ILE A 389 95.12 15.20 -97.49
CA ILE A 389 95.65 16.56 -97.37
C ILE A 389 97.15 16.56 -97.05
N HIS A 390 97.60 15.69 -96.14
CA HIS A 390 99.03 15.52 -95.86
C HIS A 390 99.82 15.10 -97.11
N GLN A 391 99.28 14.19 -97.93
CA GLN A 391 99.88 13.80 -99.20
C GLN A 391 99.96 14.99 -100.18
N VAL A 392 98.88 15.76 -100.32
CA VAL A 392 98.85 16.95 -101.19
C VAL A 392 99.87 18.01 -100.74
N VAL A 393 100.03 18.24 -99.43
CA VAL A 393 101.07 19.15 -98.90
C VAL A 393 102.47 18.65 -99.23
N SER A 394 102.72 17.34 -99.12
CA SER A 394 103.99 16.72 -99.51
C SER A 394 104.27 16.87 -101.01
N ASP A 395 103.26 16.67 -101.85
CA ASP A 395 103.37 16.84 -103.31
C ASP A 395 103.62 18.32 -103.65
N MET A 396 102.97 19.27 -102.96
CA MET A 396 103.21 20.71 -103.11
C MET A 396 104.61 21.14 -102.68
N ASP A 397 105.16 20.55 -101.61
CA ASP A 397 106.56 20.75 -101.20
C ASP A 397 107.54 20.17 -102.25
N GLY A 398 107.16 19.06 -102.90
CA GLY A 398 107.84 18.52 -104.08
C GLY A 398 107.82 19.50 -105.27
N ILE A 399 106.67 20.10 -105.58
CA ILE A 399 106.52 21.11 -106.64
C ILE A 399 107.37 22.35 -106.32
N ALA A 400 107.34 22.84 -105.07
CA ALA A 400 108.10 24.00 -104.64
C ALA A 400 109.62 23.77 -104.82
N ARG A 401 110.13 22.60 -104.43
CA ARG A 401 111.53 22.20 -104.68
C ARG A 401 111.86 22.18 -106.17
N SER A 402 110.99 21.60 -107.00
CA SER A 402 111.19 21.50 -108.46
C SER A 402 111.19 22.89 -109.14
N ALA A 403 110.32 23.81 -108.69
CA ALA A 403 110.30 25.19 -109.16
C ALA A 403 111.56 25.96 -108.74
N GLN A 404 112.05 25.74 -107.52
CA GLN A 404 113.28 26.35 -107.01
C GLN A 404 114.53 25.83 -107.73
N GLN A 405 114.55 24.54 -108.08
CA GLN A 405 115.59 23.93 -108.89
C GLN A 405 115.56 24.45 -110.33
N SER A 406 114.37 24.65 -110.91
CA SER A 406 114.20 25.29 -112.23
C SER A 406 114.71 26.74 -112.20
N ALA A 407 114.41 27.51 -111.16
CA ALA A 407 114.93 28.87 -110.97
C ALA A 407 116.46 28.92 -110.77
N GLN A 408 117.04 27.85 -110.21
CA GLN A 408 118.50 27.71 -110.12
C GLN A 408 119.13 27.43 -111.50
N VAL A 409 118.54 26.54 -112.29
CA VAL A 409 118.97 26.27 -113.67
C VAL A 409 118.92 27.54 -114.52
N ILE A 410 117.85 28.34 -114.41
CA ILE A 410 117.73 29.63 -115.10
C ILE A 410 118.84 30.59 -114.68
N ARG A 411 119.16 30.70 -113.38
CA ARG A 411 120.25 31.56 -112.90
C ARG A 411 121.64 31.09 -113.35
N THR A 412 121.85 29.78 -113.49
CA THR A 412 123.10 29.25 -114.08
C THR A 412 123.18 29.56 -115.57
N LEU A 413 122.08 29.43 -116.30
CA LEU A 413 122.00 29.77 -117.73
C LEU A 413 122.26 31.26 -117.99
N ASP A 414 121.79 32.14 -117.10
CA ASP A 414 122.03 33.58 -117.12
C ASP A 414 123.53 33.90 -116.98
N LYS A 415 124.21 33.26 -116.01
CA LYS A 415 125.67 33.38 -115.83
C LYS A 415 126.48 32.85 -117.02
N GLU A 416 126.10 31.71 -117.60
CA GLU A 416 126.80 31.18 -118.78
C GLU A 416 126.61 32.07 -120.02
N SER A 417 125.43 32.69 -120.16
CA SER A 417 125.16 33.65 -121.23
C SER A 417 125.99 34.93 -121.09
N GLU A 418 126.21 35.41 -119.87
CA GLU A 418 127.09 36.56 -119.57
C GLU A 418 128.57 36.25 -119.86
N ALA A 419 129.01 35.02 -119.57
CA ALA A 419 130.35 34.54 -119.94
C ALA A 419 130.55 34.46 -121.46
N ILE A 420 129.55 34.00 -122.21
CA ILE A 420 129.59 33.99 -123.69
C ILE A 420 129.68 35.43 -124.23
N TYR A 421 128.95 36.38 -123.65
CA TYR A 421 129.05 37.79 -124.04
C TYR A 421 130.46 38.38 -123.82
N SER A 422 131.11 38.04 -122.69
CA SER A 422 132.49 38.43 -122.41
C SER A 422 133.50 37.85 -123.40
N ILE A 423 133.31 36.59 -123.85
CA ILE A 423 134.17 35.97 -124.86
C ILE A 423 133.99 36.66 -126.23
N ILE A 424 132.75 37.01 -126.61
CA ILE A 424 132.47 37.73 -127.86
C ILE A 424 133.13 39.11 -127.89
N GLN A 425 133.18 39.84 -126.76
CA GLN A 425 133.91 41.12 -126.69
C GLN A 425 135.42 40.95 -126.87
N VAL A 426 136.02 39.88 -126.34
CA VAL A 426 137.46 39.60 -126.53
C VAL A 426 137.75 39.22 -127.99
N ILE A 427 136.87 38.44 -128.64
CA ILE A 427 137.02 38.09 -130.06
C ILE A 427 136.91 39.34 -130.95
N LYS A 428 136.00 40.27 -130.63
CA LYS A 428 135.89 41.56 -131.32
C LYS A 428 137.16 42.40 -131.15
N GLY A 429 137.76 42.40 -129.95
CA GLY A 429 139.01 43.11 -129.66
C GLY A 429 140.25 42.55 -130.38
N ILE A 430 140.31 41.24 -130.65
CA ILE A 430 141.43 40.61 -131.37
C ILE A 430 141.30 40.81 -132.90
N ALA A 431 140.07 40.83 -133.43
CA ALA A 431 139.85 40.98 -134.87
C ALA A 431 140.18 42.39 -135.40
N ASP A 432 139.87 43.45 -134.65
CA ASP A 432 140.23 44.83 -135.04
C ASP A 432 141.76 45.07 -135.03
N GLN A 433 142.54 44.20 -134.37
CA GLN A 433 144.02 44.26 -134.33
C GLN A 433 144.73 43.63 -135.54
N THR A 434 143.99 43.05 -136.50
CA THR A 434 144.59 42.41 -137.69
C THR A 434 144.36 43.19 -139.00
N ASN A 435 143.80 44.40 -138.91
CA ASN A 435 143.77 45.42 -139.98
C ASN A 435 144.67 46.59 -139.58
#